data_AF-A0A523W0Z3-F1
#
_entry.id   AF-A0A523W0Z3-F1
#
_cell.length_a   1.000
_cell.length_b   1.000
_cell.length_c   1.000
_cell.angle_alpha   90.00
_cell.angle_beta   90.00
_cell.angle_gamma   90.00
#
_symmetry.space_group_name_H-M   'P 1'
#
loop_
_entity.id
_entity.type
_entity.pdbx_description
1 polymer ?
#
loop_
_entity_poly.entity_id
_entity_poly.type
_entity_poly.pdbx_seq_one_letter_code
_entity_poly.pdbx_strand_id
1 'polypeptide(L)'
;MLEKFRESFVTKLLLIIIILWVILALVFSFTDLEISKAVVDDSSEWGIFGRDYGEVPGYTLIAIALATFLGSFNNNLNLQKIPAYISVIVGVLFIIFAGDETDLYTGWGLIIPMIFYVIITWNKDWKNYRTLAGIISLLAIINPLVLVQIIKLLWGRVRFRDLAPSFVDYTPW
;
A
#
# COMPACT_ATOMS: atom_id res chain seq x y z
N MET A 1 -5.33 -39.47 -15.22
CA MET A 1 -5.09 -38.79 -16.51
C MET A 1 -5.35 -37.28 -16.40
N LEU A 2 -6.49 -36.86 -15.84
CA LEU A 2 -6.80 -35.45 -15.53
C LEU A 2 -5.77 -34.74 -14.63
N GLU A 3 -5.23 -35.42 -13.61
CA GLU A 3 -4.21 -34.85 -12.71
C GLU A 3 -2.89 -34.52 -13.42
N LYS A 4 -2.35 -35.44 -14.22
CA LYS A 4 -1.17 -35.22 -15.06
C LYS A 4 -1.38 -34.09 -16.09
N PHE A 5 -2.59 -33.95 -16.61
CA PHE A 5 -2.93 -32.87 -17.55
C PHE A 5 -2.98 -31.52 -16.83
N ARG A 6 -3.56 -31.45 -15.62
CA ARG A 6 -3.59 -30.25 -14.77
C ARG A 6 -2.18 -29.82 -14.36
N GLU A 7 -1.33 -30.76 -13.94
CA GLU A 7 0.08 -30.49 -13.62
C GLU A 7 0.83 -29.93 -14.84
N SER A 8 0.67 -30.56 -16.02
CA SER A 8 1.28 -30.07 -17.26
C SER A 8 0.82 -28.67 -17.64
N PHE A 9 -0.45 -28.34 -17.43
CA PHE A 9 -1.00 -27.00 -17.69
C PHE A 9 -0.43 -25.95 -16.73
N VAL A 10 -0.40 -26.24 -15.42
CA VAL A 10 0.17 -25.35 -14.41
C VAL A 10 1.65 -25.09 -14.68
N THR A 11 2.43 -26.13 -15.01
CA THR A 11 3.85 -25.97 -15.36
C THR A 11 4.04 -25.08 -16.59
N LYS A 12 3.23 -25.27 -17.64
CA LYS A 12 3.30 -24.41 -18.85
C LYS A 12 2.95 -22.96 -18.53
N LEU A 13 1.90 -22.72 -17.75
CA LEU A 13 1.50 -21.37 -17.34
C LEU A 13 2.58 -20.69 -16.50
N LEU A 14 3.15 -21.39 -15.53
CA LEU A 14 4.24 -20.89 -14.69
C LEU A 14 5.46 -20.54 -15.54
N LEU A 15 5.79 -21.37 -16.52
CA LEU A 15 6.89 -21.13 -17.44
C LEU A 15 6.64 -19.90 -18.33
N ILE A 16 5.41 -19.71 -18.82
CA ILE A 16 5.00 -18.48 -19.54
C ILE A 16 5.17 -17.25 -18.64
N ILE A 17 4.73 -17.31 -17.39
CA ILE A 17 4.85 -16.21 -16.44
C ILE A 17 6.32 -15.87 -16.21
N ILE A 18 7.19 -16.86 -16.01
CA ILE A 18 8.63 -16.65 -15.83
C ILE A 18 9.25 -16.03 -17.08
N ILE A 19 8.94 -16.55 -18.27
CA ILE A 19 9.47 -16.00 -19.53
C ILE A 19 9.02 -14.55 -19.70
N LEU A 20 7.73 -14.27 -19.49
CA LEU A 20 7.18 -12.91 -19.57
C LEU A 20 7.89 -11.98 -18.57
N TRP A 21 8.09 -12.45 -17.33
CA TRP A 21 8.80 -11.68 -16.31
C TRP A 21 10.24 -11.37 -16.72
N VAL A 22 10.98 -12.35 -17.25
CA VAL A 22 12.36 -12.14 -17.74
C VAL A 22 12.40 -11.15 -18.89
N ILE A 23 11.48 -11.26 -19.86
CA ILE A 23 11.38 -10.31 -20.98
C ILE A 23 11.11 -8.90 -20.47
N LEU A 24 10.14 -8.75 -19.56
CA LEU A 24 9.82 -7.45 -18.96
C LEU A 24 10.99 -6.89 -18.16
N ALA A 25 11.71 -7.71 -17.40
CA ALA A 25 12.88 -7.28 -16.65
C ALA A 25 13.99 -6.75 -17.58
N LEU A 26 14.24 -7.44 -18.70
CA LEU A 26 15.21 -7.00 -19.71
C LEU A 26 14.77 -5.71 -20.40
N VAL A 27 13.50 -5.59 -20.79
CA VAL A 27 13.00 -4.35 -21.40
C VAL A 27 13.11 -3.19 -20.42
N PHE A 28 12.65 -3.41 -19.18
CA PHE A 28 12.65 -2.38 -18.15
C PHE A 28 14.05 -1.98 -17.72
N SER A 29 15.06 -2.86 -17.74
CA SER A 29 16.44 -2.45 -17.42
C SER A 29 17.00 -1.41 -18.40
N PHE A 30 16.60 -1.44 -19.68
CA PHE A 30 17.04 -0.45 -20.67
C PHE A 30 16.22 0.83 -20.66
N THR A 31 14.94 0.75 -20.29
CA THR A 31 14.04 1.91 -20.26
C THR A 31 13.89 2.50 -18.86
N ASP A 32 14.63 2.01 -17.87
CA ASP A 32 14.40 2.34 -16.46
C ASP A 32 14.50 3.84 -16.16
N LEU A 33 15.46 4.54 -16.78
CA LEU A 33 15.62 5.99 -16.59
C LEU A 33 14.42 6.77 -17.14
N GLU A 34 13.94 6.41 -18.32
CA GLU A 34 12.80 7.07 -18.96
C GLU A 34 11.49 6.73 -18.24
N ILE A 35 11.34 5.51 -17.73
CA ILE A 35 10.23 5.14 -16.84
C ILE A 35 10.29 5.96 -15.55
N SER A 36 11.47 6.12 -14.96
CA SER A 36 11.63 6.90 -13.73
C SER A 36 11.31 8.38 -13.96
N LYS A 37 11.72 8.96 -15.09
CA LYS A 37 11.29 10.31 -15.49
C LYS A 37 9.78 10.40 -15.75
N ALA A 38 9.17 9.38 -16.33
CA ALA A 38 7.74 9.42 -16.64
C ALA A 38 6.84 9.22 -15.41
N VAL A 39 7.30 8.49 -14.40
CA VAL A 39 6.47 8.01 -13.27
C VAL A 39 6.88 8.62 -11.93
N VAL A 40 8.13 9.04 -11.77
CA VAL A 40 8.68 9.49 -10.47
C VAL A 40 9.13 10.95 -10.52
N ASP A 41 9.22 11.56 -11.70
CA ASP A 41 9.49 12.99 -11.83
C ASP A 41 8.34 13.81 -11.27
N ASP A 42 8.64 14.70 -10.33
CA ASP A 42 7.69 15.61 -9.68
C ASP A 42 7.05 16.62 -10.65
N SER A 43 7.55 16.71 -11.89
CA SER A 43 6.96 17.48 -12.99
C SER A 43 6.03 16.67 -13.90
N SER A 44 6.04 15.33 -13.80
CA SER A 44 5.16 14.46 -14.56
C SER A 44 3.81 14.28 -13.88
N GLU A 45 2.72 14.14 -14.64
CA GLU A 45 1.38 13.92 -14.07
C GLU A 45 1.32 12.65 -13.20
N TRP A 46 2.00 11.58 -13.61
CA TRP A 46 2.07 10.33 -12.86
C TRP A 46 2.91 10.45 -11.59
N GLY A 47 4.00 11.21 -11.61
CA GLY A 47 4.82 11.49 -10.42
C GLY A 47 4.07 12.33 -9.40
N ILE A 48 3.35 13.37 -9.86
CA ILE A 48 2.45 14.17 -9.04
C ILE A 48 1.37 13.27 -8.42
N PHE A 49 0.69 12.44 -9.21
CA PHE A 49 -0.32 11.52 -8.71
C PHE A 49 0.24 10.54 -7.67
N GLY A 50 1.39 9.92 -7.95
CA GLY A 50 2.04 8.98 -7.06
C GLY A 50 2.47 9.61 -5.73
N ARG A 51 2.98 10.84 -5.78
CA ARG A 51 3.36 11.62 -4.59
C ARG A 51 2.14 12.01 -3.75
N ASP A 52 1.09 12.50 -4.39
CA ASP A 52 -0.03 13.13 -3.69
C ASP A 52 -1.06 12.10 -3.19
N TYR A 53 -1.20 10.96 -3.89
CA TYR A 53 -2.20 9.93 -3.57
C TYR A 53 -1.62 8.55 -3.26
N GLY A 54 -0.36 8.26 -3.58
CA GLY A 54 0.19 6.91 -3.54
C GLY A 54 0.18 6.26 -2.16
N GLU A 55 0.24 7.06 -1.10
CA GLU A 55 0.23 6.57 0.28
C GLU A 55 -1.19 6.37 0.85
N VAL A 56 -2.18 7.09 0.31
CA VAL A 56 -3.54 7.16 0.85
C VAL A 56 -4.21 5.78 0.93
N PRO A 57 -4.22 4.93 -0.12
CA PRO A 57 -4.78 3.58 -0.04
C PRO A 57 -4.12 2.70 1.04
N GLY A 58 -2.82 2.91 1.26
CA GLY A 58 -2.07 2.23 2.33
C GLY A 58 -2.58 2.63 3.70
N TYR A 59 -2.68 3.93 3.97
CA TYR A 59 -3.22 4.45 5.23
C TYR A 59 -4.67 4.02 5.48
N THR A 60 -5.51 4.01 4.44
CA THR A 60 -6.87 3.50 4.50
C THR A 60 -6.91 2.05 4.98
N LEU A 61 -6.11 1.17 4.35
CA LEU A 61 -6.09 -0.26 4.69
C LEU A 61 -5.60 -0.48 6.12
N ILE A 62 -4.57 0.25 6.54
CA ILE A 62 -4.02 0.20 7.89
C ILE A 62 -5.07 0.64 8.91
N ALA A 63 -5.77 1.74 8.66
CA ALA A 63 -6.80 2.25 9.56
C ALA A 63 -7.94 1.22 9.74
N ILE A 64 -8.43 0.64 8.64
CA ILE A 64 -9.47 -0.41 8.69
C ILE A 64 -8.98 -1.63 9.47
N ALA A 65 -7.75 -2.08 9.21
CA ALA A 65 -7.17 -3.22 9.90
C ALA A 65 -7.03 -2.95 11.41
N LEU A 66 -6.50 -1.79 11.81
CA LEU A 66 -6.35 -1.41 13.21
C LEU A 66 -7.71 -1.29 13.90
N ALA A 67 -8.66 -0.60 13.28
CA ALA A 67 -10.00 -0.45 13.84
C ALA A 67 -10.67 -1.82 14.05
N THR A 68 -10.56 -2.71 13.08
CA THR A 68 -11.11 -4.07 13.14
C THR A 68 -10.41 -4.91 14.20
N PHE A 69 -9.09 -4.87 14.26
CA PHE A 69 -8.30 -5.61 15.22
C PHE A 69 -8.61 -5.17 16.65
N LEU A 70 -8.59 -3.87 16.94
CA LEU A 70 -8.92 -3.32 18.26
C LEU A 70 -10.39 -3.57 18.61
N GLY A 71 -11.30 -3.36 17.67
CA GLY A 71 -12.73 -3.56 17.86
C GLY A 71 -13.07 -5.02 18.20
N SER A 72 -12.36 -5.97 17.60
CA SER A 72 -12.58 -7.40 17.81
C SER A 72 -12.42 -7.87 19.27
N PHE A 73 -11.73 -7.11 20.13
CA PHE A 73 -11.62 -7.42 21.57
C PHE A 73 -12.92 -7.21 22.33
N ASN A 74 -13.89 -6.50 21.76
CA ASN A 74 -15.19 -6.32 22.37
C ASN A 74 -16.17 -7.45 22.00
N ASN A 75 -16.96 -7.89 22.98
CA ASN A 75 -18.02 -8.88 22.80
C ASN A 75 -19.30 -8.29 22.21
N ASN A 76 -19.54 -6.98 22.39
CA ASN A 76 -20.73 -6.31 21.87
C ASN A 76 -20.46 -5.74 20.47
N LEU A 77 -21.24 -6.16 19.48
CA LEU A 77 -21.13 -5.74 18.07
C LEU A 77 -21.07 -4.23 17.87
N ASN A 78 -21.87 -3.47 18.62
CA ASN A 78 -21.91 -2.00 18.50
C ASN A 78 -20.62 -1.37 19.03
N LEU A 79 -20.08 -1.90 20.13
CA LEU A 79 -18.85 -1.39 20.73
C LEU A 79 -17.61 -1.76 19.91
N GLN A 80 -17.68 -2.79 19.05
CA GLN A 80 -16.61 -3.10 18.11
C GLN A 80 -16.35 -1.94 17.14
N LYS A 81 -17.33 -1.06 16.88
CA LYS A 81 -17.20 0.06 15.92
C LYS A 81 -16.52 1.29 16.50
N ILE A 82 -16.34 1.36 17.83
CA ILE A 82 -15.72 2.53 18.50
C ILE A 82 -14.36 2.90 17.87
N PRO A 83 -13.42 1.96 17.64
CA PRO A 83 -12.15 2.29 17.00
C PRO A 83 -12.29 2.89 15.61
N ALA A 84 -13.31 2.49 14.83
CA ALA A 84 -13.56 3.10 13.52
C ALA A 84 -14.05 4.55 13.64
N TYR A 85 -14.89 4.87 14.62
CA TYR A 85 -15.25 6.27 14.88
C TYR A 85 -14.05 7.11 15.31
N ILE A 86 -13.14 6.54 16.10
CA ILE A 86 -11.86 7.19 16.43
C ILE A 86 -11.05 7.44 15.16
N SER A 87 -10.93 6.47 14.25
CA SER A 87 -10.25 6.66 12.97
C SER A 87 -10.88 7.76 12.12
N VAL A 88 -12.21 7.88 12.11
CA VAL A 88 -12.92 8.97 11.43
C VAL A 88 -12.58 10.32 12.07
N ILE A 89 -12.55 10.40 13.41
CA ILE A 89 -12.14 11.62 14.11
C ILE A 89 -10.70 12.00 13.74
N VAL A 90 -9.79 11.04 13.70
CA VAL A 90 -8.40 11.28 13.25
C VAL A 90 -8.39 11.83 11.82
N GLY A 91 -9.16 11.25 10.90
CA GLY A 91 -9.30 11.80 9.54
C GLY A 91 -9.86 13.22 9.51
N VAL A 92 -10.81 13.56 10.38
CA VAL A 92 -11.32 14.93 10.51
C VAL A 92 -10.22 15.88 11.03
N LEU A 93 -9.40 15.45 11.97
CA LEU A 93 -8.25 16.25 12.44
C LEU A 93 -7.26 16.52 11.32
N PHE A 94 -6.98 15.54 10.45
CA PHE A 94 -6.17 15.76 9.24
C PHE A 94 -6.76 16.85 8.35
N ILE A 95 -8.07 16.88 8.16
CA ILE A 95 -8.72 17.93 7.36
C ILE A 95 -8.65 19.30 8.04
N ILE A 96 -8.91 19.36 9.35
CA ILE A 96 -8.94 20.63 10.11
C ILE A 96 -7.55 21.26 10.17
N PHE A 97 -6.51 20.44 10.36
CA PHE A 97 -5.14 20.89 10.50
C PHE A 97 -4.31 20.72 9.22
N ALA A 98 -4.96 20.53 8.07
CA ALA A 98 -4.28 20.34 6.81
C ALA A 98 -3.37 21.53 6.48
N GLY A 99 -2.06 21.26 6.35
CA GLY A 99 -1.09 22.25 5.90
C GLY A 99 -0.96 22.29 4.37
N ASP A 100 -1.33 21.20 3.70
CA ASP A 100 -1.29 21.03 2.26
C ASP A 100 -2.43 20.12 1.75
N GLU A 101 -2.49 19.90 0.42
CA GLU A 101 -3.50 19.03 -0.18
C GLU A 101 -3.32 17.55 0.18
N THR A 102 -2.09 17.10 0.46
CA THR A 102 -1.79 15.72 0.86
C THR A 102 -2.48 15.37 2.18
N ASP A 103 -2.46 16.29 3.14
CA ASP A 103 -3.16 16.14 4.42
C ASP A 103 -4.68 16.05 4.21
N LEU A 104 -5.23 16.85 3.29
CA LEU A 104 -6.66 16.79 2.93
C LEU A 104 -7.02 15.43 2.32
N TYR A 105 -6.23 14.94 1.36
CA TYR A 105 -6.46 13.65 0.73
C TYR A 105 -6.32 12.49 1.72
N THR A 106 -5.36 12.57 2.63
CA THR A 106 -5.18 11.61 3.72
C THR A 106 -6.41 11.60 4.64
N GLY A 107 -6.89 12.77 5.05
CA GLY A 107 -8.10 12.91 5.86
C GLY A 107 -9.33 12.28 5.21
N TRP A 108 -9.61 12.62 3.95
CA TRP A 108 -10.72 12.02 3.19
C TRP A 108 -10.55 10.52 2.96
N GLY A 109 -9.32 10.07 2.69
CA GLY A 109 -8.97 8.67 2.52
C GLY A 109 -9.12 7.83 3.79
N LEU A 110 -9.09 8.45 4.97
CA LEU A 110 -9.44 7.79 6.22
C LEU A 110 -10.96 7.79 6.46
N ILE A 111 -11.63 8.91 6.24
CA ILE A 111 -13.05 9.09 6.57
C ILE A 111 -13.95 8.24 5.68
N ILE A 112 -13.87 8.43 4.36
CA ILE A 112 -14.85 7.86 3.42
C ILE A 112 -14.84 6.33 3.48
N PRO A 113 -13.69 5.65 3.31
CA PRO A 113 -13.65 4.19 3.32
C PRO A 113 -14.04 3.61 4.67
N MET A 114 -13.70 4.28 5.78
CA MET A 114 -14.07 3.82 7.12
C MET A 114 -15.58 3.88 7.33
N ILE A 115 -16.25 4.94 6.88
CA ILE A 115 -17.71 5.05 6.91
C ILE A 115 -18.34 3.90 6.11
N PHE A 116 -17.90 3.69 4.87
CA PHE A 116 -18.39 2.59 4.04
C PHE A 116 -18.14 1.23 4.70
N TYR A 117 -16.95 1.03 5.29
CA TYR A 117 -16.61 -0.20 5.98
C TYR A 117 -17.53 -0.48 7.18
N VAL A 118 -17.82 0.54 8.00
CA VAL A 118 -18.76 0.41 9.14
C VAL A 118 -20.17 0.10 8.66
N ILE A 119 -20.64 0.75 7.59
CA ILE A 119 -21.97 0.49 7.00
C ILE A 119 -22.06 -0.96 6.50
N ILE A 120 -21.09 -1.41 5.71
CA ILE A 120 -21.07 -2.77 5.13
C ILE A 120 -20.98 -3.84 6.23
N THR A 121 -20.22 -3.56 7.30
CA THR A 121 -19.98 -4.51 8.37
C THR A 121 -20.86 -4.30 9.61
N TRP A 122 -21.91 -3.50 9.52
CA TRP A 122 -22.72 -3.07 10.68
C TRP A 122 -23.17 -4.25 11.56
N ASN A 123 -23.72 -5.29 10.93
CA ASN A 123 -24.21 -6.50 11.59
C ASN A 123 -23.20 -7.67 11.59
N LYS A 124 -21.93 -7.41 11.28
CA LYS A 124 -20.88 -8.42 11.20
C LYS A 124 -19.99 -8.38 12.44
N ASP A 125 -19.73 -9.55 13.01
CA ASP A 125 -18.77 -9.69 14.11
C ASP A 125 -17.34 -9.57 13.59
N TRP A 126 -16.64 -8.52 14.04
CA TRP A 126 -15.27 -8.22 13.67
C TRP A 126 -14.25 -9.23 14.21
N LYS A 127 -14.63 -10.07 15.18
CA LYS A 127 -13.80 -11.20 15.65
C LYS A 127 -13.44 -12.17 14.53
N ASN A 128 -14.33 -12.37 13.56
CA ASN A 128 -14.09 -13.25 12.43
C ASN A 128 -12.93 -12.75 11.54
N TYR A 129 -12.63 -11.46 11.59
CA TYR A 129 -11.56 -10.84 10.79
C TYR A 129 -10.31 -10.54 11.62
N ARG A 130 -10.30 -10.86 12.92
CA ARG A 130 -9.22 -10.50 13.86
C ARG A 130 -7.85 -10.92 13.35
N THR A 131 -7.70 -12.17 12.92
CA THR A 131 -6.39 -12.71 12.53
C THR A 131 -5.83 -11.94 11.34
N LEU A 132 -6.62 -11.74 10.29
CA LEU A 132 -6.21 -10.99 9.12
C LEU A 132 -5.91 -9.52 9.47
N ALA A 133 -6.81 -8.88 10.22
CA ALA A 133 -6.64 -7.50 10.67
C ALA A 133 -5.38 -7.31 11.54
N GLY A 134 -5.08 -8.27 12.41
CA GLY A 134 -3.87 -8.29 13.24
C GLY A 134 -2.60 -8.45 12.40
N ILE A 135 -2.61 -9.34 11.40
CA ILE A 135 -1.47 -9.51 10.47
C ILE A 135 -1.21 -8.21 9.70
N ILE A 136 -2.24 -7.59 9.12
CA ILE A 136 -2.09 -6.34 8.37
C ILE A 136 -1.57 -5.23 9.30
N SER A 137 -2.15 -5.10 10.50
CA SER A 137 -1.73 -4.09 11.49
C SER A 137 -0.27 -4.29 11.93
N LEU A 138 0.16 -5.54 12.12
CA LEU A 138 1.53 -5.86 12.47
C LEU A 138 2.49 -5.54 11.31
N LEU A 139 2.14 -5.95 10.09
CA LEU A 139 2.93 -5.66 8.89
C LEU A 139 3.05 -4.16 8.64
N ALA A 140 2.00 -3.38 8.94
CA ALA A 140 2.02 -1.92 8.84
C ALA A 140 3.13 -1.28 9.70
N ILE A 141 3.51 -1.90 10.81
CA ILE A 141 4.56 -1.41 11.71
C ILE A 141 5.92 -2.02 11.32
N ILE A 142 5.97 -3.35 11.16
CA ILE A 142 7.22 -4.07 10.89
C ILE A 142 7.80 -3.67 9.54
N ASN A 143 6.97 -3.53 8.50
CA ASN A 143 7.43 -3.26 7.15
C ASN A 143 8.23 -1.94 7.05
N PRO A 144 7.68 -0.77 7.43
CA PRO A 144 8.42 0.49 7.33
C PRO A 144 9.60 0.58 8.32
N LEU A 145 9.50 -0.02 9.52
CA LEU A 145 10.54 0.12 10.55
C LEU A 145 11.72 -0.82 10.35
N VAL A 146 11.47 -2.06 9.93
CA VAL A 146 12.49 -3.10 9.85
C VAL A 146 12.85 -3.35 8.40
N LEU A 147 11.86 -3.74 7.58
CA LEU A 147 12.13 -4.20 6.22
C LEU A 147 12.63 -3.06 5.34
N VAL A 148 11.92 -1.93 5.32
CA VAL A 148 12.30 -0.78 4.49
C VAL A 148 13.62 -0.17 4.95
N GLN A 149 13.88 -0.06 6.26
CA GLN A 149 15.14 0.53 6.76
C GLN A 149 16.34 -0.35 6.46
N ILE A 150 16.23 -1.66 6.70
CA ILE A 150 17.33 -2.61 6.43
C ILE A 150 17.61 -2.65 4.92
N ILE A 151 16.56 -2.77 4.09
CA ILE A 151 16.74 -2.79 2.64
C ILE A 151 17.41 -1.49 2.18
N LYS A 152 16.97 -0.33 2.65
CA LYS A 152 17.59 0.96 2.29
C LYS A 152 19.07 1.02 2.66
N LEU A 153 19.45 0.52 3.84
CA LEU A 153 20.85 0.46 4.28
C LEU A 153 21.69 -0.47 3.40
N LEU A 154 21.14 -1.61 2.98
CA LEU A 154 21.86 -2.59 2.17
C LEU A 154 21.93 -2.21 0.68
N TRP A 155 20.94 -1.48 0.16
CA TRP A 155 20.84 -1.21 -1.28
C TRP A 155 21.73 -0.05 -1.74
N GLY A 156 22.03 0.93 -0.88
CA GLY A 156 22.97 2.01 -1.16
C GLY A 156 22.66 2.92 -2.36
N ARG A 157 21.49 2.78 -3.01
CA ARG A 157 21.09 3.58 -4.18
C ARG A 157 20.50 4.93 -3.77
N VAL A 158 20.89 5.96 -4.50
CA VAL A 158 20.29 7.29 -4.44
C VAL A 158 18.88 7.21 -5.04
N ARG A 159 17.88 7.81 -4.37
CA ARG A 159 16.51 7.83 -4.90
C ARG A 159 16.46 8.73 -6.12
N PHE A 160 15.54 8.46 -7.05
CA PHE A 160 15.39 9.24 -8.27
C PHE A 160 15.27 10.76 -8.01
N ARG A 161 14.48 11.16 -7.00
CA ARG A 161 14.31 12.57 -6.60
C ARG A 161 15.57 13.21 -5.99
N ASP A 162 16.50 12.39 -5.52
CA ASP A 162 17.75 12.83 -4.90
C ASP A 162 18.94 12.76 -5.90
N LEU A 163 18.68 12.41 -7.18
CA LEU A 163 19.70 12.38 -8.22
C LEU A 163 20.18 13.80 -8.57
N ALA A 164 21.45 13.92 -8.97
CA ALA A 164 21.96 15.16 -9.54
C ALA A 164 21.18 15.56 -10.81
N PRO A 165 21.07 16.86 -11.16
CA PRO A 165 20.30 17.33 -12.32
C PRO A 165 20.69 16.70 -13.67
N SER A 166 21.92 16.20 -13.78
CA SER A 166 22.45 15.50 -14.95
C SER A 166 22.21 13.99 -14.93
N PHE A 167 21.56 13.46 -13.90
CA PHE A 167 21.36 12.04 -13.64
C PHE A 167 22.67 11.21 -13.63
N VAL A 168 23.82 11.84 -13.35
CA VAL A 168 25.14 11.17 -13.39
C VAL A 168 25.26 10.04 -12.36
N ASP A 169 24.57 10.17 -11.24
CA ASP A 169 24.56 9.17 -10.16
C ASP A 169 23.51 8.07 -10.36
N TYR A 170 22.82 8.07 -11.51
CA TYR A 170 21.81 7.08 -11.81
C TYR A 170 22.44 5.72 -12.14
N THR A 171 21.91 4.68 -11.51
CA THR A 171 22.28 3.28 -11.73
C THR A 171 21.03 2.54 -12.18
N PRO A 172 20.99 1.82 -13.32
CA PRO A 172 19.83 0.99 -13.68
C PRO A 172 19.55 -0.11 -12.65
N TRP A 173 18.32 -0.62 -12.61
CA TRP A 173 17.96 -1.82 -11.83
C TRP A 173 18.56 -3.10 -12.39
#